data_AF-A0A0F2T636-F1
#
_entry.id   AF-A0A0F2T636-F1
#
_cell.length_a   1.000
_cell.length_b   1.000
_cell.length_c   1.000
_cell.angle_alpha   90.00
_cell.angle_beta   90.00
_cell.angle_gamma   90.00
#
_symmetry.space_group_name_H-M   'P 1'
#
loop_
_entity.id
_entity.type
_entity.pdbx_description
1 polymer ?
#
loop_
_entity_poly.entity_id
_entity_poly.type
_entity_poly.pdbx_seq_one_letter_code
_entity_poly.pdbx_strand_id
1 'polypeptide(L)'
;MVTYAQAQELAEEWINGGVPRAQQREVRVREFDLGFVCWAVPLADGGTDGSVGSAGSGEARLVIARDSGASTLWPALPVNEVVRQYEEVYGRPVAANPAGAAKPAPGPVEATSFLLSPPQWLQEAGAAAIAAESERLGAAPAAAAAPAPAPAAPAPVPVEPAPAPVEPAPVPAPVD
;
A
#
# COMPACT_ATOMS: atom_id res chain seq x y z
N MET A 1 -25.61 -4.46 -10.91
CA MET A 1 -25.92 -3.05 -11.16
C MET A 1 -25.99 -2.32 -9.82
N VAL A 2 -25.15 -1.31 -9.62
CA VAL A 2 -25.01 -0.52 -8.40
C VAL A 2 -25.99 0.66 -8.41
N THR A 3 -26.63 0.90 -7.28
CA THR A 3 -27.53 2.05 -7.08
C THR A 3 -26.77 3.22 -6.45
N TYR A 4 -27.33 4.43 -6.54
CA TYR A 4 -26.76 5.59 -5.86
C TYR A 4 -26.62 5.38 -4.34
N ALA A 5 -27.63 4.78 -3.70
CA ALA A 5 -27.58 4.46 -2.28
C ALA A 5 -26.44 3.49 -1.94
N GLN A 6 -26.26 2.44 -2.75
CA GLN A 6 -25.15 1.49 -2.57
C GLN A 6 -23.79 2.15 -2.81
N ALA A 7 -23.68 3.05 -3.79
CA ALA A 7 -22.46 3.83 -4.02
C ALA A 7 -22.16 4.77 -2.84
N GLN A 8 -23.18 5.38 -2.26
CA GLN A 8 -23.07 6.21 -1.05
C GLN A 8 -22.57 5.40 0.14
N GLU A 9 -23.16 4.24 0.42
CA GLU A 9 -22.71 3.36 1.52
C GLU A 9 -21.25 2.91 1.35
N LEU A 10 -20.86 2.53 0.13
CA LEU A 10 -19.47 2.16 -0.18
C LEU A 10 -18.52 3.35 -0.02
N ALA A 11 -18.95 4.55 -0.40
CA ALA A 11 -18.15 5.75 -0.21
C ALA A 11 -18.01 6.14 1.27
N GLU A 12 -19.06 5.96 2.06
CA GLU A 12 -19.04 6.17 3.51
C GLU A 12 -18.14 5.18 4.22
N GLU A 13 -18.23 3.88 3.90
CA GLU A 13 -17.30 2.87 4.42
C GLU A 13 -15.86 3.19 4.01
N TRP A 14 -15.61 3.61 2.77
CA TRP A 14 -14.27 3.92 2.30
C TRP A 14 -13.65 5.15 3.00
N ILE A 15 -14.42 6.22 3.21
CA ILE A 15 -13.92 7.48 3.78
C ILE A 15 -13.93 7.47 5.30
N ASN A 16 -14.95 6.87 5.90
CA ASN A 16 -15.24 6.94 7.33
C ASN A 16 -15.18 5.58 8.05
N GLY A 17 -14.81 4.51 7.35
CA GLY A 17 -14.67 3.16 7.92
C GLY A 17 -13.74 3.16 9.14
N GLY A 18 -14.27 2.75 10.29
CA GLY A 18 -13.51 2.74 11.55
C GLY A 18 -13.21 4.12 12.16
N VAL A 19 -13.70 5.22 11.55
CA VAL A 19 -13.48 6.58 12.06
C VAL A 19 -14.55 6.92 13.11
N PRO A 20 -14.16 7.37 14.32
CA PRO A 20 -15.10 7.86 15.34
C PRO A 20 -16.03 8.93 14.79
N ARG A 21 -17.31 8.92 15.19
CA ARG A 21 -18.35 9.85 14.70
C ARG A 21 -17.93 11.33 14.68
N ALA A 22 -17.14 11.77 15.66
CA ALA A 22 -16.66 13.14 15.76
C ALA A 22 -15.64 13.55 14.69
N GLN A 23 -15.00 12.59 14.03
CA GLN A 23 -13.94 12.77 13.03
C GLN A 23 -14.41 12.36 11.63
N GLN A 24 -15.65 11.88 11.50
CA GLN A 24 -16.22 11.51 10.21
C GLN A 24 -16.37 12.73 9.33
N ARG A 25 -16.14 12.52 8.04
CA ARG A 25 -16.10 13.54 7.02
C ARG A 25 -17.35 13.45 6.15
N GLU A 26 -17.80 14.59 5.64
CA GLU A 26 -18.91 14.59 4.70
C GLU A 26 -18.46 13.89 3.42
N VAL A 27 -19.26 12.93 2.97
CA VAL A 27 -19.02 12.15 1.75
C VAL A 27 -19.95 12.64 0.66
N ARG A 28 -19.39 12.99 -0.49
CA ARG A 28 -20.16 13.35 -1.69
C ARG A 28 -19.99 12.30 -2.77
N VAL A 29 -21.09 12.08 -3.49
CA VAL A 29 -21.17 11.16 -4.61
C VAL A 29 -21.78 11.90 -5.81
N ARG A 30 -21.23 11.64 -6.99
CA ARG A 30 -21.76 12.11 -8.26
C ARG A 30 -21.92 10.95 -9.23
N GLU A 31 -23.13 10.79 -9.74
CA GLU A 31 -23.45 9.82 -10.80
C GLU A 31 -22.99 10.36 -12.16
N PHE A 32 -22.55 9.44 -13.02
CA PHE A 32 -22.24 9.65 -14.44
C PHE A 32 -22.59 8.39 -15.23
N ASP A 33 -22.44 8.41 -16.55
CA ASP A 33 -22.93 7.36 -17.44
C ASP A 33 -22.42 5.94 -17.10
N LEU A 34 -21.14 5.80 -16.72
CA LEU A 34 -20.54 4.49 -16.41
C LEU A 34 -20.52 4.14 -14.92
N GLY A 35 -20.96 5.03 -14.01
CA GLY A 35 -20.76 4.80 -12.58
C GLY A 35 -20.99 5.98 -11.66
N PHE A 36 -20.27 5.94 -10.54
CA PHE A 36 -20.32 6.94 -9.48
C PHE A 36 -18.92 7.36 -9.09
N VAL A 37 -18.67 8.66 -8.98
CA VAL A 37 -17.43 9.22 -8.41
C VAL A 37 -17.73 9.72 -7.01
N CYS A 38 -16.89 9.33 -6.05
CA CYS A 38 -17.06 9.61 -4.63
C CYS A 38 -15.82 10.32 -4.08
N TRP A 39 -16.02 11.29 -3.19
CA TRP A 39 -14.94 12.03 -2.55
C TRP A 39 -15.35 12.55 -1.18
N ALA A 40 -14.35 12.74 -0.31
CA ALA A 40 -14.54 13.41 0.96
C ALA A 40 -14.55 14.92 0.76
N VAL A 41 -15.42 15.62 1.48
CA VAL A 41 -15.35 17.07 1.60
C VAL A 41 -14.31 17.39 2.68
N PRO A 42 -13.34 18.28 2.43
CA PRO A 42 -12.45 18.76 3.48
C PRO A 42 -13.28 19.44 4.57
N LEU A 43 -13.03 19.10 5.84
CA LEU A 43 -13.55 19.91 6.95
C LEU A 43 -12.92 21.29 6.76
N ALA A 44 -13.75 22.32 6.61
CA ALA A 44 -13.27 23.65 6.30
C ALA A 44 -12.26 24.13 7.36
N ASP A 45 -10.98 24.17 7.01
CA ASP A 45 -10.07 25.16 7.57
C ASP A 45 -10.60 26.51 7.07
N GLY A 46 -10.94 27.43 7.98
CA GLY A 46 -11.65 28.68 7.69
C GLY A 46 -10.98 29.54 6.62
N GLY A 47 -11.36 29.31 5.35
CA GLY A 47 -10.89 30.03 4.19
C GLY A 47 -11.89 29.88 3.06
N THR A 48 -12.82 30.83 2.98
CA THR A 48 -13.72 31.02 1.84
C THR A 48 -12.91 31.31 0.59
N ASP A 49 -12.84 30.38 -0.36
CA ASP A 49 -12.53 30.74 -1.73
C ASP A 49 -13.32 29.86 -2.71
N GLY A 50 -14.31 30.50 -3.33
CA GLY A 50 -15.07 30.00 -4.46
C GLY A 50 -14.25 29.96 -5.75
N SER A 51 -13.09 29.32 -5.74
CA SER A 51 -12.39 28.97 -6.97
C SER A 51 -12.95 27.66 -7.51
N VAL A 52 -13.95 27.81 -8.37
CA VAL A 52 -14.31 26.81 -9.38
C VAL A 52 -13.07 26.65 -10.29
N GLY A 53 -12.08 25.84 -9.89
CA GLY A 53 -10.96 25.48 -10.77
C GLY A 53 -9.54 25.33 -10.20
N SER A 54 -9.28 25.40 -8.89
CA SER A 54 -7.90 25.26 -8.39
C SER A 54 -7.46 23.82 -8.12
N ALA A 55 -6.52 23.38 -8.96
CA ALA A 55 -5.74 22.15 -8.96
C ALA A 55 -5.48 21.47 -7.59
N GLY A 56 -5.78 20.16 -7.55
CA GLY A 56 -5.01 19.21 -6.75
C GLY A 56 -5.19 19.24 -5.23
N SER A 57 -6.36 19.61 -4.72
CA SER A 57 -6.61 19.54 -3.27
C SER A 57 -6.71 18.09 -2.76
N GLY A 58 -5.54 17.54 -2.43
CA GLY A 58 -5.24 16.63 -1.31
C GLY A 58 -5.70 15.18 -1.36
N GLU A 59 -6.86 14.86 -1.93
CA GLU A 59 -7.55 13.62 -1.56
C GLU A 59 -7.81 12.67 -2.71
N ALA A 60 -7.69 11.37 -2.46
CA ALA A 60 -8.05 10.37 -3.45
C ALA A 60 -9.53 10.48 -3.84
N ARG A 61 -9.87 10.03 -5.06
CA ARG A 61 -11.24 9.86 -5.53
C ARG A 61 -11.52 8.37 -5.68
N LEU A 62 -12.74 7.95 -5.39
CA LEU A 62 -13.18 6.59 -5.63
C LEU A 62 -14.17 6.58 -6.79
N VAL A 63 -13.97 5.71 -7.78
CA VAL A 63 -14.93 5.49 -8.86
C VAL A 63 -15.51 4.08 -8.74
N ILE A 64 -16.84 3.97 -8.75
CA ILE A 64 -17.57 2.70 -8.65
C ILE A 64 -18.31 2.47 -9.96
N ALA A 65 -17.97 1.38 -10.67
CA ALA A 65 -18.60 1.01 -11.93
C ALA A 65 -20.08 0.63 -11.72
N ARG A 66 -20.98 1.13 -12.55
CA ARG A 66 -22.43 0.90 -12.39
C ARG A 66 -22.83 -0.53 -12.64
N ASP A 67 -22.26 -1.20 -13.63
CA ASP A 67 -22.65 -2.56 -14.03
C ASP A 67 -22.20 -3.59 -12.98
N SER A 68 -20.93 -3.50 -12.59
CA SER A 68 -20.20 -4.52 -11.82
C SER A 68 -19.98 -4.15 -10.36
N GLY A 69 -20.03 -2.87 -10.00
CA GLY A 69 -19.65 -2.38 -8.68
C GLY A 69 -18.16 -2.41 -8.40
N ALA A 70 -17.32 -2.60 -9.42
CA ALA A 70 -15.88 -2.53 -9.28
C ALA A 70 -15.45 -1.11 -8.84
N SER A 71 -14.67 -1.03 -7.77
CA SER A 71 -14.17 0.21 -7.20
C SER A 71 -12.72 0.48 -7.60
N THR A 72 -12.44 1.65 -8.18
CA THR A 72 -11.11 2.08 -8.61
C THR A 72 -10.73 3.38 -7.92
N LEU A 73 -9.50 3.46 -7.40
CA LEU A 73 -9.00 4.66 -6.74
C LEU A 73 -8.25 5.55 -7.73
N TRP A 74 -8.52 6.85 -7.66
CA TRP A 74 -7.98 7.88 -8.54
C TRP A 74 -7.21 8.92 -7.72
N PRO A 75 -6.13 9.50 -8.28
CA PRO A 75 -5.44 10.62 -7.64
C PRO A 75 -6.36 11.83 -7.50
N ALA A 76 -5.88 12.87 -6.81
CA ALA A 76 -6.65 14.07 -6.46
C ALA A 76 -6.99 15.01 -7.65
N LEU A 77 -7.57 14.46 -8.72
CA LEU A 77 -7.97 15.13 -9.95
C LEU A 77 -9.37 15.74 -9.84
N PRO A 78 -9.70 16.84 -10.53
CA PRO A 78 -11.07 17.35 -10.56
C PRO A 78 -12.08 16.25 -10.93
N VAL A 79 -13.27 16.25 -10.33
CA VAL A 79 -14.29 15.20 -10.58
C VAL A 79 -14.58 15.04 -12.07
N ASN A 80 -14.69 16.15 -12.81
CA ASN A 80 -14.91 16.11 -14.26
C ASN A 80 -13.74 15.45 -15.02
N GLU A 81 -12.50 15.62 -14.56
CA GLU A 81 -11.32 14.98 -15.17
C GLU A 81 -11.27 13.48 -14.89
N VAL A 82 -11.65 13.07 -13.67
CA VAL A 82 -11.79 11.65 -13.32
C VAL A 82 -12.84 11.00 -14.20
N VAL A 83 -14.00 11.63 -14.37
CA VAL A 83 -15.07 11.13 -15.25
C VAL A 83 -14.55 11.01 -16.69
N ARG A 84 -13.95 12.08 -17.23
CA ARG A 84 -13.41 12.09 -18.59
C ARG A 84 -12.41 10.96 -18.84
N GLN A 85 -11.43 10.78 -17.95
CA GLN A 85 -10.43 9.71 -18.10
C GLN A 85 -11.04 8.33 -17.89
N TYR A 86 -11.95 8.17 -16.94
CA TYR A 86 -12.64 6.90 -16.74
C TYR A 86 -13.46 6.51 -17.97
N GLU A 87 -14.17 7.45 -18.58
CA GLU A 87 -14.91 7.22 -19.82
C GLU A 87 -14.02 6.97 -21.03
N GLU A 88 -12.86 7.62 -21.12
CA GLU A 88 -11.88 7.32 -22.18
C GLU A 88 -11.35 5.89 -22.08
N VAL A 89 -11.08 5.43 -20.85
CA VAL A 89 -10.52 4.09 -20.59
C VAL A 89 -11.59 3.00 -20.67
N TYR A 90 -12.77 3.23 -20.11
CA TYR A 90 -13.82 2.21 -19.91
C TYR A 90 -15.09 2.43 -20.74
N GLY A 91 -15.29 3.61 -21.34
CA GLY A 91 -16.47 3.97 -22.13
C GLY A 91 -16.39 3.58 -23.60
N ARG A 92 -15.22 3.12 -24.09
CA ARG A 92 -15.15 2.49 -25.41
C ARG A 92 -15.98 1.21 -25.35
N PRO A 93 -16.90 0.95 -26.31
CA PRO A 93 -17.68 -0.28 -26.33
C PRO A 93 -16.72 -1.44 -26.48
N VAL A 94 -16.37 -2.04 -25.34
CA VAL A 94 -15.60 -3.24 -25.29
C VAL A 94 -16.56 -4.33 -25.74
N ALA A 95 -16.29 -4.97 -26.88
CA ALA A 95 -16.81 -6.32 -27.08
C ALA A 95 -16.43 -7.07 -25.80
N ALA A 96 -17.44 -7.50 -25.03
CA ALA A 96 -17.32 -8.01 -23.66
C ALA A 96 -15.92 -8.54 -23.37
N ASN A 97 -15.10 -7.77 -22.65
CA ASN A 97 -13.75 -8.22 -22.31
C ASN A 97 -13.89 -9.47 -21.43
N PRO A 98 -13.29 -10.62 -21.80
CA PRO A 98 -13.26 -11.80 -20.95
C PRO A 98 -12.21 -11.61 -19.85
N ALA A 99 -12.38 -10.60 -19.01
CA ALA A 99 -11.63 -10.42 -17.77
C ALA A 99 -12.27 -9.24 -17.04
N GLY A 100 -13.15 -9.55 -16.09
CA GLY A 100 -13.36 -8.62 -14.99
C GLY A 100 -11.98 -8.25 -14.44
N ALA A 101 -11.81 -6.98 -14.05
CA ALA A 101 -10.69 -6.56 -13.23
C ALA A 101 -10.51 -7.62 -12.14
N ALA A 102 -9.51 -8.49 -12.31
CA ALA A 102 -9.23 -9.50 -11.33
C ALA A 102 -8.96 -8.71 -10.06
N LYS A 103 -9.84 -8.87 -9.06
CA LYS A 103 -9.55 -8.53 -7.68
C LYS A 103 -8.07 -8.87 -7.49
N PRO A 104 -7.19 -7.92 -7.10
CA PRO A 104 -5.82 -8.29 -6.80
C PRO A 104 -5.95 -9.47 -5.84
N ALA A 105 -5.44 -10.62 -6.26
CA ALA A 105 -5.46 -11.79 -5.41
C ALA A 105 -4.86 -11.32 -4.07
N PRO A 106 -5.43 -11.68 -2.91
CA PRO A 106 -4.75 -11.48 -1.65
C PRO A 106 -3.51 -12.38 -1.64
N GLY A 107 -2.50 -12.00 -2.42
CA GLY A 107 -1.12 -12.36 -2.20
C GLY A 107 -0.66 -11.51 -1.02
N PRO A 108 0.07 -12.09 -0.06
CA PRO A 108 0.53 -11.37 1.10
C PRO A 108 1.38 -10.18 0.65
N VAL A 109 0.84 -8.98 0.85
CA VAL A 109 1.56 -7.71 0.72
C VAL A 109 2.49 -7.61 1.92
N GLU A 110 3.61 -8.32 1.84
CA GLU A 110 4.72 -8.22 2.78
C GLU A 110 5.61 -7.05 2.34
N ALA A 111 5.10 -5.82 2.48
CA ALA A 111 5.81 -4.59 2.12
C ALA A 111 7.07 -4.31 2.97
N THR A 112 7.44 -5.22 3.88
CA THR A 112 8.67 -5.18 4.68
C THR A 112 9.57 -6.41 4.46
N SER A 113 9.20 -7.36 3.59
CA SER A 113 9.98 -8.59 3.40
C SER A 113 10.85 -8.60 2.13
N PHE A 114 10.98 -7.48 1.41
CA PHE A 114 11.92 -7.37 0.27
C PHE A 114 13.38 -7.16 0.71
N LEU A 115 13.63 -6.80 1.97
CA LEU A 115 14.98 -6.56 2.50
C LEU A 115 15.59 -7.76 3.24
N LEU A 116 14.80 -8.79 3.58
CA LEU A 116 15.30 -9.96 4.33
C LEU A 116 15.24 -11.29 3.55
N SER A 117 14.34 -11.45 2.58
CA SER A 117 14.26 -12.69 1.79
C SER A 117 13.82 -12.40 0.36
N PRO A 118 14.69 -12.64 -0.64
CA PRO A 118 14.34 -12.45 -2.04
C PRO A 118 13.15 -13.34 -2.42
N PRO A 119 12.21 -12.86 -3.24
CA PRO A 119 11.08 -13.66 -3.66
C PRO A 119 11.52 -14.86 -4.49
N GLN A 120 10.82 -15.98 -4.35
CA GLN A 120 11.22 -17.28 -4.89
C GLN A 120 11.42 -17.28 -6.42
N TRP A 121 10.60 -16.50 -7.16
CA TRP A 121 10.74 -16.35 -8.62
C TRP A 121 12.11 -15.79 -9.03
N LEU A 122 12.73 -14.94 -8.19
CA LEU A 122 14.04 -14.37 -8.47
C LEU A 122 15.17 -15.39 -8.23
N GLN A 123 15.00 -16.27 -7.24
CA GLN A 123 15.93 -17.38 -7.01
C GLN A 123 15.84 -18.43 -8.12
N GLU A 124 14.62 -18.75 -8.56
CA GLU A 124 14.37 -19.65 -9.69
C GLU A 124 14.96 -19.10 -10.98
N ALA A 125 14.82 -17.79 -11.23
CA ALA A 125 15.44 -17.12 -12.38
C ALA A 125 16.98 -17.12 -12.31
N GLY A 126 17.55 -16.90 -11.12
CA GLY A 126 19.01 -16.98 -10.91
C GLY A 126 19.56 -18.39 -11.11
N ALA A 127 18.90 -19.41 -10.56
CA ALA A 127 19.27 -20.81 -10.75
C ALA A 127 19.14 -21.23 -12.22
N ALA A 128 18.07 -20.81 -12.90
CA ALA A 128 17.89 -21.06 -14.33
C ALA A 128 18.96 -20.37 -15.18
N ALA A 129 19.35 -19.13 -14.83
CA ALA A 129 20.42 -18.41 -15.52
C ALA A 129 21.78 -19.09 -15.36
N ILE A 130 22.11 -19.55 -14.14
CA ILE A 130 23.35 -20.29 -13.86
C ILE A 130 23.35 -21.64 -14.59
N ALA A 131 22.23 -22.36 -14.60
CA ALA A 131 22.11 -23.62 -15.33
C ALA A 131 22.28 -23.43 -16.84
N ALA A 132 21.60 -22.42 -17.41
CA ALA A 132 21.72 -22.10 -18.83
C ALA A 132 23.14 -21.68 -19.23
N GLU A 133 23.85 -20.94 -18.37
CA GLU A 133 25.25 -20.59 -18.61
C GLU A 133 26.17 -21.81 -18.45
N SER A 134 25.91 -22.72 -17.52
CA SER A 134 26.65 -23.98 -17.37
C SER A 134 26.49 -24.90 -18.58
N GLU A 135 25.28 -24.95 -19.17
CA GLU A 135 25.02 -25.67 -20.42
C GLU A 135 25.73 -25.02 -21.60
N ARG A 136 25.73 -23.68 -21.68
CA ARG A 136 26.42 -22.93 -22.75
C ARG A 136 27.93 -23.09 -22.68
N LEU A 137 28.51 -23.10 -21.48
CA LEU A 137 29.95 -23.28 -21.25
C LEU A 137 30.40 -24.75 -21.34
N GLY A 138 29.47 -25.71 -21.49
CA GLY A 138 29.79 -27.12 -21.67
C GLY A 138 30.55 -27.75 -20.51
N ALA A 139 30.28 -27.32 -19.27
CA ALA A 139 30.94 -27.85 -18.09
C ALA A 139 30.19 -29.09 -17.55
N ALA A 140 30.81 -30.27 -17.67
CA ALA A 140 30.35 -31.48 -16.98
C ALA A 140 30.40 -31.28 -15.45
N PRO A 141 29.52 -31.91 -14.65
CA PRO A 141 29.45 -31.67 -13.21
C PRO A 141 30.77 -32.08 -12.55
N ALA A 142 31.51 -31.10 -12.05
CA ALA A 142 32.64 -31.33 -11.17
C ALA A 142 32.12 -31.96 -9.87
N ALA A 143 32.61 -33.17 -9.60
CA ALA A 143 32.31 -33.95 -8.41
C ALA A 143 32.48 -33.13 -7.12
N ALA A 144 31.62 -33.47 -6.14
CA ALA A 144 31.62 -32.94 -4.78
C ALA A 144 33.03 -32.73 -4.21
N ALA A 145 33.41 -31.46 -4.02
CA ALA A 145 34.52 -31.10 -3.16
C ALA A 145 33.97 -30.94 -1.73
N ALA A 146 34.46 -31.79 -0.83
CA ALA A 146 34.14 -31.78 0.59
C ALA A 146 34.39 -30.39 1.23
N PRO A 147 33.61 -29.97 2.24
CA PRO A 147 33.83 -28.70 2.90
C PRO A 147 35.17 -28.71 3.65
N ALA A 148 36.03 -27.75 3.32
CA ALA A 148 37.20 -27.42 4.14
C ALA A 148 36.74 -26.79 5.47
N PRO A 149 37.43 -27.07 6.61
CA PRO A 149 37.03 -26.56 7.91
C PRO A 149 37.14 -25.03 7.97
N ALA A 150 36.12 -24.40 8.55
CA ALA A 150 36.03 -22.96 8.74
C ALA A 150 37.14 -22.43 9.69
N PRO A 151 37.69 -21.22 9.44
CA PRO A 151 38.57 -20.56 10.39
C PRO A 151 37.80 -20.18 11.67
N ALA A 152 38.45 -20.43 12.81
CA ALA A 152 37.92 -20.14 14.14
C ALA A 152 37.59 -18.64 14.32
N ALA A 153 36.42 -18.36 14.87
CA ALA A 153 36.02 -17.01 15.27
C ALA A 153 36.96 -16.46 16.37
N PRO A 154 37.35 -15.17 16.32
CA PRO A 154 38.10 -14.54 17.39
C PRO A 154 37.24 -14.47 18.67
N ALA A 155 37.89 -14.76 19.80
CA ALA A 155 37.28 -14.73 21.13
C ALA A 155 36.75 -13.34 21.50
N PRO A 156 35.63 -13.24 22.25
CA PRO A 156 35.16 -11.96 22.74
C PRO A 156 36.15 -11.36 23.75
N VAL A 157 36.53 -10.11 23.51
CA VAL A 157 37.27 -9.29 24.48
C VAL A 157 36.39 -9.03 25.72
N PRO A 158 36.92 -9.12 26.95
CA PRO A 158 36.15 -8.80 28.15
C PRO A 158 35.81 -7.30 28.14
N VAL A 159 34.52 -6.98 28.13
CA VAL A 159 34.05 -5.62 28.44
C VAL A 159 34.14 -5.43 29.96
N GLU A 160 34.93 -4.45 30.36
CA GLU A 160 35.08 -4.00 31.74
C GLU A 160 33.72 -3.50 32.27
N PRO A 161 33.28 -3.88 33.48
CA PRO A 161 31.98 -3.47 34.00
C PRO A 161 31.96 -1.97 34.31
N ALA A 162 30.99 -1.28 33.72
CA ALA A 162 30.68 0.11 34.04
C ALA A 162 30.28 0.27 35.53
N PRO A 163 30.67 1.37 36.20
CA PRO A 163 30.34 1.58 37.60
C PRO A 163 28.83 1.75 37.80
N ALA A 164 28.31 1.11 38.85
CA ALA A 164 26.91 1.14 39.24
C ALA A 164 26.42 2.57 39.55
N PRO A 165 25.13 2.88 39.28
CA PRO A 165 24.54 4.16 39.63
C PRO A 165 24.50 4.32 41.16
N VAL A 166 25.03 5.44 41.65
CA VAL A 166 24.93 5.86 43.05
C VAL A 166 23.50 6.30 43.35
N GLU A 167 22.85 5.60 44.27
CA GLU A 167 21.53 5.92 44.80
C GLU A 167 21.63 7.20 45.67
N PRO A 168 20.79 8.24 45.46
CA PRO A 168 20.81 9.42 46.31
C PRO A 168 20.19 9.11 47.68
N ALA A 169 20.91 9.53 48.74
CA ALA A 169 20.55 9.32 50.14
C ALA A 169 19.21 9.98 50.53
N PRO A 170 18.46 9.41 51.50
CA PRO A 170 17.19 9.97 51.96
C PRO A 170 17.39 11.27 52.74
N VAL A 171 16.54 12.25 52.44
CA VAL A 171 16.43 13.55 53.10
C VAL A 171 15.82 13.36 54.51
N PRO A 172 16.38 13.93 55.60
CA PRO A 172 15.76 13.82 56.91
C PRO A 172 14.47 14.65 57.01
N ALA A 173 13.45 14.06 57.65
CA ALA A 173 12.16 14.68 57.91
C ALA A 173 12.26 15.87 58.89
N PRO A 174 11.37 16.88 58.80
CA PRO A 174 11.33 17.97 59.75
C PRO A 174 10.80 17.51 61.11
N VAL A 175 11.48 17.93 62.17
CA VAL A 175 10.99 17.89 63.56
C VAL A 175 10.13 19.13 63.81
N ASP A 176 9.10 18.95 64.65
CA ASP A 176 8.06 19.88 65.12
C ASP A 176 8.45 21.37 65.21
#